data_AF-A0A1Q7SLG3-F1
#
_entry.id   AF-A0A1Q7SLG3-F1
#
_cell.length_a   1.000
_cell.length_b   1.000
_cell.length_c   1.000
_cell.angle_alpha   90.00
_cell.angle_beta   90.00
_cell.angle_gamma   90.00
#
_symmetry.space_group_name_H-M   'P 1'
#
loop_
_entity.id
_entity.type
_entity.pdbx_description
1 polymer ?
#
loop_
_entity_poly.entity_id
_entity_poly.type
_entity_poly.pdbx_seq_one_letter_code
_entity_poly.pdbx_strand_id
1 'polypeptide(L)'
;MPRWKLCYRRMQDPRNFAMVWVQELLQEQKAVFGPDPWPYNLEDNRKALEAVVRYEFEQGMIRKQPAIEDLFFPPSLQQIQQYL
;
A
#
# COMPACT_ATOMS: atom_id res chain seq x y z
N MET A 1 1.56 16.40 -9.45
CA MET A 1 1.93 15.01 -9.12
C MET A 1 1.66 14.78 -7.63
N PRO A 2 1.11 13.63 -7.22
CA PRO A 2 1.04 13.27 -5.80
C PRO A 2 2.43 13.32 -5.14
N ARG A 3 2.52 13.72 -3.87
CA ARG A 3 3.80 13.87 -3.15
C ARG A 3 4.62 12.57 -3.13
N TRP A 4 3.97 11.42 -3.02
CA TRP A 4 4.67 10.13 -3.08
C TRP A 4 5.44 9.94 -4.40
N LYS A 5 4.88 10.37 -5.55
CA LYS A 5 5.60 10.34 -6.84
C LYS A 5 6.83 11.25 -6.85
N LEU A 6 6.79 12.36 -6.11
CA LEU A 6 7.95 13.24 -5.94
C LEU A 6 9.03 12.57 -5.07
N CYS A 7 8.64 11.89 -4.00
CA CYS A 7 9.55 11.10 -3.17
C CYS A 7 10.24 9.99 -3.98
N TYR A 8 9.48 9.20 -4.75
CA TYR A 8 10.05 8.17 -5.61
C TYR A 8 10.96 8.74 -6.70
N ARG A 9 10.62 9.90 -7.28
CA ARG A 9 11.51 10.59 -8.21
C ARG A 9 12.84 10.94 -7.53
N ARG A 10 12.81 11.45 -6.30
CA ARG A 10 14.02 11.75 -5.54
C ARG A 10 14.81 10.48 -5.23
N MET A 11 14.15 9.38 -4.88
CA MET A 11 14.79 8.08 -4.65
C MET A 11 15.50 7.51 -5.90
N GLN A 12 15.15 7.94 -7.12
CA GLN A 12 15.87 7.48 -8.31
C GLN A 12 17.33 7.95 -8.37
N ASP A 13 17.68 9.01 -7.64
CA ASP A 13 19.08 9.43 -7.49
C ASP A 13 19.77 8.51 -6.47
N PRO A 14 20.75 7.67 -6.90
CA PRO A 14 21.42 6.73 -6.02
C PRO A 14 22.17 7.42 -4.87
N ARG A 15 22.52 8.70 -5.00
CA ARG A 15 23.24 9.46 -3.97
C ARG A 15 22.38 9.76 -2.74
N ASN A 16 21.06 9.62 -2.85
CA ASN A 16 20.16 9.76 -1.70
C ASN A 16 20.18 8.54 -0.78
N PHE A 17 20.82 7.44 -1.19
CA PHE A 17 20.98 6.25 -0.37
C PHE A 17 22.46 5.97 -0.14
N ALA A 18 22.80 5.60 1.10
CA ALA A 18 24.13 5.14 1.45
C ALA A 18 24.32 3.64 1.10
N MET A 19 23.94 3.24 -0.11
CA MET A 19 23.97 1.85 -0.58
C MET A 19 24.53 1.77 -2.00
N VAL A 20 25.50 0.88 -2.20
CA VAL A 20 26.26 0.77 -3.46
C VAL A 20 25.40 0.25 -4.62
N TRP A 21 24.49 -0.70 -4.36
CA TRP A 21 23.66 -1.36 -5.39
C TRP A 21 22.22 -0.87 -5.44
N VAL A 22 21.94 0.31 -4.87
CA VAL A 22 20.56 0.76 -4.68
C VAL A 22 19.79 0.93 -6.00
N GLN A 23 20.44 1.34 -7.09
CA GLN A 23 19.75 1.50 -8.37
C GLN A 23 19.22 0.18 -8.89
N GLU A 24 20.04 -0.87 -8.86
CA GLU A 24 19.65 -2.20 -9.35
C GLU A 24 18.48 -2.75 -8.53
N LEU A 25 18.57 -2.65 -7.20
CA LEU A 25 17.50 -3.05 -6.28
C LEU A 25 16.19 -2.28 -6.52
N LEU A 26 16.27 -0.97 -6.79
CA LEU A 26 15.08 -0.16 -7.09
C LEU A 26 14.45 -0.54 -8.44
N GLN A 27 15.24 -0.90 -9.45
CA GLN A 27 14.71 -1.38 -10.73
C GLN A 27 14.06 -2.76 -10.59
N GLU A 28 14.71 -3.67 -9.88
CA GLU A 28 14.16 -5.02 -9.62
C GLU A 28 12.84 -4.92 -8.85
N GLN A 29 12.80 -4.14 -7.77
CA GLN A 29 11.57 -3.90 -7.01
C GLN A 29 10.45 -3.38 -7.90
N LYS A 30 10.74 -2.39 -8.77
CA LYS A 30 9.75 -1.83 -9.67
C LYS A 30 9.26 -2.85 -10.72
N ALA A 31 10.13 -3.76 -11.17
CA ALA A 31 9.76 -4.81 -12.11
C ALA A 31 8.81 -5.83 -11.46
N VAL A 32 9.04 -6.17 -10.18
CA VAL A 32 8.24 -7.17 -9.45
C VAL A 32 6.93 -6.59 -8.92
N PHE A 33 6.98 -5.42 -8.26
CA PHE A 33 5.86 -4.84 -7.54
C PHE A 33 5.15 -3.71 -8.31
N GLY A 34 5.72 -3.27 -9.42
CA GLY A 34 5.18 -2.16 -10.19
C GLY A 34 5.57 -0.78 -9.64
N PRO A 35 4.85 0.28 -10.06
CA PRO A 35 5.25 1.67 -9.81
C PRO A 35 4.97 2.17 -8.39
N ASP A 36 4.03 1.56 -7.67
CA ASP A 36 3.72 1.87 -6.27
C ASP A 36 3.56 0.55 -5.50
N PRO A 37 4.61 0.10 -4.78
CA PRO A 37 4.56 -1.13 -4.01
C PRO A 37 3.71 -1.02 -2.74
N TRP A 38 3.36 0.20 -2.30
CA TRP A 38 2.66 0.45 -1.04
C TRP A 38 1.46 1.37 -1.26
N PRO A 39 0.48 0.96 -2.07
CA PRO A 39 -0.70 1.78 -2.34
C PRO A 39 -1.45 2.01 -1.03
N TYR A 40 -1.55 3.29 -0.63
CA TYR A 40 -2.24 3.69 0.59
C TYR A 40 -3.68 4.11 0.29
N ASN A 41 -4.47 3.17 -0.21
CA ASN A 41 -5.89 3.35 -0.48
C ASN A 41 -6.67 2.05 -0.33
N LEU A 42 -8.00 2.17 -0.20
CA LEU A 42 -8.87 1.02 0.03
C LEU A 42 -8.99 0.11 -1.20
N GLU A 43 -9.15 0.69 -2.38
CA GLU A 43 -9.49 -0.06 -3.59
C GLU A 43 -8.38 -1.02 -4.04
N ASP A 44 -7.12 -0.56 -4.04
CA ASP A 44 -5.98 -1.40 -4.39
C ASP A 44 -5.78 -2.56 -3.40
N ASN A 45 -6.18 -2.37 -2.14
CA ASN A 45 -6.05 -3.37 -1.07
C ASN A 45 -7.32 -4.22 -0.85
N ARG A 46 -8.46 -3.85 -1.46
CA ARG A 46 -9.78 -4.45 -1.21
C ARG A 46 -9.77 -5.96 -1.35
N LYS A 47 -9.22 -6.48 -2.44
CA LYS A 47 -9.14 -7.93 -2.71
C LYS A 47 -8.40 -8.70 -1.62
N ALA A 48 -7.33 -8.12 -1.08
CA ALA A 48 -6.55 -8.75 -0.01
C ALA A 48 -7.35 -8.75 1.30
N LEU A 49 -7.99 -7.63 1.64
CA LEU A 49 -8.82 -7.50 2.84
C LEU A 49 -10.04 -8.43 2.80
N GLU A 50 -10.70 -8.55 1.65
CA GLU A 50 -11.80 -9.50 1.44
C GLU A 50 -11.36 -10.95 1.64
N ALA A 51 -10.16 -11.30 1.17
CA ALA A 51 -9.61 -12.64 1.38
C ALA A 51 -9.35 -12.89 2.87
N VAL A 52 -8.78 -11.93 3.59
CA VAL A 52 -8.55 -12.02 5.04
C VAL A 52 -9.87 -12.24 5.79
N VAL A 53 -10.87 -11.37 5.56
CA VAL A 53 -12.18 -11.50 6.22
C VAL A 53 -12.84 -12.84 5.92
N ARG A 54 -12.78 -13.31 4.66
CA ARG A 54 -13.32 -14.60 4.27
C ARG A 54 -12.66 -15.74 5.04
N TYR A 55 -11.33 -15.82 5.03
CA TYR A 55 -10.61 -16.91 5.66
C TYR A 55 -10.72 -16.88 7.19
N GLU A 56 -10.70 -15.70 7.80
CA GLU A 56 -10.90 -15.58 9.26
C GLU A 56 -12.29 -16.05 9.69
N PHE A 57 -13.31 -15.80 8.86
CA PHE A 57 -14.66 -16.31 9.11
C PHE A 57 -14.74 -17.83 8.92
N GLU A 58 -14.19 -18.36 7.83
CA GLU A 58 -14.16 -19.81 7.55
C GLU A 58 -13.41 -20.59 8.64
N GLN A 59 -12.36 -20.00 9.20
CA GLN A 59 -11.56 -20.57 10.30
C GLN A 59 -12.24 -20.41 11.68
N GLY A 60 -13.35 -19.67 11.76
CA GLY A 60 -14.06 -19.40 13.01
C GLY A 60 -13.38 -18.40 13.94
N MET A 61 -12.41 -17.63 13.44
CA MET A 61 -11.72 -16.57 14.21
C MET A 61 -12.64 -15.37 14.47
N ILE A 62 -13.53 -15.08 13.52
CA ILE A 62 -14.53 -14.01 13.63
C ILE A 62 -15.95 -14.58 13.50
N ARG A 63 -16.89 -13.99 14.24
CA ARG A 63 -18.29 -14.46 14.29
C ARG A 63 -19.17 -13.95 13.15
N LYS A 64 -18.70 -12.94 12.40
CA LYS A 64 -19.43 -12.24 11.34
C LYS A 64 -18.46 -11.89 10.23
N GLN A 65 -18.96 -11.74 9.00
CA GLN A 65 -18.22 -11.17 7.87
C GLN A 65 -18.60 -9.69 7.73
N PRO A 66 -17.87 -8.75 8.36
CA PRO A 66 -18.11 -7.32 8.17
C PRO A 66 -17.84 -6.90 6.72
N ALA A 67 -18.48 -5.83 6.26
CA ALA A 67 -18.04 -5.17 5.03
C ALA A 67 -16.65 -4.56 5.27
N ILE A 68 -15.86 -4.41 4.21
CA ILE A 68 -14.48 -3.93 4.34
C ILE A 68 -14.46 -2.49 4.88
N GLU A 69 -15.43 -1.68 4.49
CA GLU A 69 -15.60 -0.29 4.94
C GLU A 69 -15.83 -0.22 6.46
N ASP A 70 -16.51 -1.21 7.04
CA ASP A 70 -16.80 -1.26 8.48
C ASP A 70 -15.54 -1.52 9.33
N LEU A 71 -14.45 -2.00 8.71
CA LEU A 71 -13.17 -2.22 9.38
C LEU A 71 -12.44 -0.90 9.68
N PHE A 72 -12.84 0.21 9.04
CA PHE A 72 -12.14 1.48 9.12
C PHE A 72 -12.98 2.54 9.84
N PHE A 73 -12.29 3.53 10.39
CA PHE A 73 -12.94 4.72 10.92
C PHE A 73 -13.48 5.57 9.75
N PRO A 74 -14.77 5.92 9.67
CA PRO A 74 -15.34 6.51 8.45
C PRO A 74 -14.61 7.76 7.90
N PRO A 75 -14.09 8.68 8.74
CA PRO A 75 -13.24 9.76 8.25
C PRO A 75 -11.99 9.28 7.52
N SER A 76 -11.33 8.20 7.94
CA SER A 76 -10.11 7.71 7.27
C SER A 76 -10.36 7.15 5.87
N LEU A 77 -11.62 6.87 5.52
CA LEU A 77 -12.01 6.43 4.16
C LEU A 77 -12.15 7.59 3.18
N GLN A 78 -12.25 8.82 3.68
CA GLN A 78 -12.11 10.00 2.83
C GLN A 78 -10.67 10.03 2.29
N GLN A 79 -10.40 10.79 1.23
CA GLN A 79 -9.06 10.99 0.68
C GLN A 79 -8.19 11.82 1.65
N ILE A 80 -7.99 11.32 2.87
CA ILE A 80 -7.23 11.91 3.94
C ILE A 80 -5.81 11.45 3.73
N GLN A 81 -5.09 12.25 2.93
CA GLN A 81 -3.79 12.82 3.28
C GLN A 81 -2.96 13.09 2.02
N GLN A 82 -3.23 14.24 1.41
CA GLN A 82 -2.12 15.06 0.95
C GLN A 82 -1.40 15.57 2.20
N TYR A 83 -0.57 14.73 2.83
CA TYR A 83 0.29 15.19 3.92
C TYR A 83 1.12 16.36 3.40
N LEU A 84 0.81 17.56 3.93
CA LEU A 84 1.46 18.87 3.79
C LEU A 84 2.80 18.87 3.04
#